data_AF-A0A9X6AG23-F1
#
_entry.id   AF-A0A9X6AG23-F1
#
_cell.length_a   1.000
_cell.length_b   1.000
_cell.length_c   1.000
_cell.angle_alpha   90.00
_cell.angle_beta   90.00
_cell.angle_gamma   90.00
#
_symmetry.space_group_name_H-M   'P 1'
#
loop_
_entity.id
_entity.type
_entity.pdbx_description
1 polymer ?
#
loop_
_entity_poly.entity_id
_entity_poly.type
_entity_poly.pdbx_seq_one_letter_code
_entity_poly.pdbx_strand_id
1 'polypeptide(L)'
;MNRIAVSISRGIARVADAALGPYQTAVIRIGFAATWLLFLLREFPHRQEMYGPDGPWKWDLAQRLVADNHAFTILMWSDSQVWFETVYALAVLSALLLLVGWRTRTMSVLFMVGVLSLQNRSIFMGDGGDNVIHLMAIYLVFTRCGQVWSLDARRA
;
A
#
# COMPACT_ATOMS: atom_id res chain seq x y z
N MET A 1 -35.51 28.09 10.22
CA MET A 1 -34.41 27.28 9.65
C MET A 1 -34.73 26.99 8.18
N ASN A 2 -33.85 27.39 7.27
CA ASN A 2 -34.14 27.45 5.83
C ASN A 2 -34.22 26.03 5.22
N ARG A 3 -35.38 25.62 4.68
CA ARG A 3 -35.61 24.27 4.10
C ARG A 3 -34.58 23.92 3.02
N ILE A 4 -34.11 24.92 2.28
CA ILE A 4 -33.06 24.81 1.26
C ILE A 4 -31.74 24.35 1.89
N ALA A 5 -31.33 24.96 3.01
CA ALA A 5 -30.10 24.59 3.71
C ALA A 5 -30.13 23.14 4.23
N VAL A 6 -31.30 22.66 4.66
CA VAL A 6 -31.50 21.28 5.13
C VAL A 6 -31.45 20.28 3.96
N SER A 7 -32.01 20.62 2.79
CA SER A 7 -31.92 19.76 1.61
C SER A 7 -30.48 19.69 1.07
N ILE A 8 -29.77 20.83 1.04
CA ILE A 8 -28.35 20.86 0.64
C ILE A 8 -27.50 20.06 1.62
N SER A 9 -27.68 20.22 2.93
CA SER A 9 -26.90 19.48 3.93
C SER A 9 -27.15 17.97 3.85
N ARG A 10 -28.39 17.53 3.62
CA ARG A 10 -28.70 16.10 3.38
C ARG A 10 -28.10 15.58 2.08
N GLY A 11 -28.08 16.40 1.02
CA GLY A 11 -27.44 16.05 -0.24
C GLY A 11 -25.95 15.83 -0.08
N ILE A 12 -25.27 16.79 0.57
CA ILE A 12 -23.84 16.70 0.90
C ILE A 12 -23.58 15.48 1.81
N ALA A 13 -24.37 15.30 2.87
CA ALA A 13 -24.24 14.15 3.76
C ALA A 13 -24.43 12.82 3.02
N ARG A 14 -25.41 12.70 2.13
CA ARG A 14 -25.57 11.48 1.32
C ARG A 14 -24.38 11.21 0.42
N VAL A 15 -23.84 12.23 -0.24
CA VAL A 15 -22.68 12.05 -1.13
C VAL A 15 -21.41 11.75 -0.32
N ALA A 16 -21.25 12.34 0.86
CA ALA A 16 -20.08 12.17 1.71
C ALA A 16 -20.12 10.89 2.57
N ASP A 17 -21.31 10.43 2.99
CA ASP A 17 -21.46 9.26 3.86
C ASP A 17 -21.85 7.98 3.14
N ALA A 18 -22.47 8.04 1.96
CA ALA A 18 -22.76 6.83 1.21
C ALA A 18 -21.46 6.24 0.65
N ALA A 19 -21.09 5.05 1.12
CA ALA A 19 -20.07 4.25 0.46
C ALA A 19 -20.62 3.79 -0.90
N LEU A 20 -20.23 4.49 -1.96
CA LEU A 20 -20.54 4.08 -3.33
C LEU A 20 -19.65 2.87 -3.67
N GLY A 21 -20.27 1.74 -4.04
CA GLY A 21 -19.54 0.54 -4.48
C GLY A 21 -18.77 -0.23 -3.38
N PRO A 22 -19.40 -0.63 -2.26
CA PRO A 22 -18.71 -1.34 -1.18
C PRO A 22 -18.11 -2.68 -1.66
N TYR A 23 -18.82 -3.40 -2.53
CA TYR A 23 -18.30 -4.65 -3.11
C TYR A 23 -17.14 -4.42 -4.08
N GLN A 24 -17.23 -3.41 -4.94
CA GLN A 24 -16.16 -3.09 -5.91
C GLN A 24 -14.87 -2.71 -5.18
N THR A 25 -14.98 -1.87 -4.14
CA THR A 25 -13.83 -1.47 -3.32
C THR A 25 -13.25 -2.64 -2.53
N ALA A 26 -14.06 -3.62 -2.09
CA ALA A 26 -13.58 -4.84 -1.47
C ALA A 26 -12.86 -5.77 -2.46
N VAL A 27 -13.35 -5.91 -3.69
CA VAL A 27 -12.65 -6.66 -4.76
C VAL A 27 -11.29 -6.02 -5.04
N ILE A 28 -11.24 -4.70 -5.20
CA ILE A 28 -10.00 -3.95 -5.44
C ILE A 28 -9.02 -4.20 -4.28
N ARG A 29 -9.47 -4.07 -3.03
CA ARG A 29 -8.62 -4.34 -1.85
C ARG A 29 -8.02 -5.74 -1.88
N ILE A 30 -8.85 -6.77 -2.08
CA ILE A 30 -8.40 -8.17 -2.10
C ILE A 30 -7.46 -8.42 -3.27
N GLY A 31 -7.82 -7.94 -4.48
CA GLY A 31 -7.03 -8.11 -5.69
C GLY A 31 -5.64 -7.50 -5.57
N PHE A 32 -5.55 -6.21 -5.24
CA PHE A 32 -4.25 -5.53 -5.13
C PHE A 32 -3.40 -6.05 -3.95
N ALA A 33 -4.02 -6.32 -2.80
CA ALA A 33 -3.30 -6.91 -1.67
C ALA A 33 -2.80 -8.33 -1.98
N ALA A 34 -3.59 -9.14 -2.68
CA ALA A 34 -3.20 -10.49 -3.11
C ALA A 34 -2.08 -10.46 -4.16
N THR A 35 -2.21 -9.63 -5.18
CA THR A 35 -1.18 -9.48 -6.23
C THR A 35 0.15 -9.07 -5.61
N TRP A 36 0.14 -8.06 -4.73
CA TRP A 36 1.35 -7.62 -4.05
C TRP A 36 1.91 -8.70 -3.10
N LEU A 37 1.06 -9.38 -2.33
CA LEU A 37 1.49 -10.47 -1.46
C LEU A 37 2.14 -11.63 -2.25
N LEU A 38 1.51 -12.04 -3.35
CA LEU A 38 2.04 -13.10 -4.22
C LEU A 38 3.34 -12.68 -4.88
N PHE A 39 3.45 -11.42 -5.30
CA PHE A 39 4.70 -10.85 -5.81
C PHE A 39 5.80 -10.95 -4.77
N LEU A 40 5.56 -10.49 -3.54
CA LEU A 40 6.53 -10.60 -2.44
C LEU A 40 6.90 -12.07 -2.18
N LEU A 41 5.94 -12.97 -2.01
CA LEU A 41 6.21 -14.38 -1.72
C LEU A 41 7.00 -15.07 -2.84
N ARG A 42 6.73 -14.73 -4.10
CA ARG A 42 7.50 -15.23 -5.26
C ARG A 42 8.91 -14.67 -5.28
N GLU A 43 9.10 -13.42 -4.91
CA GLU A 43 10.40 -12.74 -4.89
C GLU A 43 11.22 -13.08 -3.63
N PHE A 44 10.61 -13.75 -2.65
CA PHE A 44 11.24 -14.15 -1.40
C PHE A 44 12.58 -14.90 -1.54
N PRO A 45 12.78 -15.83 -2.51
CA PRO A 45 14.05 -16.53 -2.68
C PRO A 45 15.17 -15.63 -3.20
N HIS A 46 14.85 -14.62 -4.01
CA HIS A 46 15.81 -13.72 -4.68
C HIS A 46 15.97 -12.37 -3.97
N ARG A 47 15.30 -12.20 -2.82
CA ARG A 47 15.20 -10.92 -2.09
C ARG A 47 16.56 -10.28 -1.77
N GLN A 48 17.58 -11.11 -1.49
CA GLN A 48 18.93 -10.63 -1.14
C GLN A 48 19.75 -10.25 -2.39
N GLU A 49 19.49 -10.86 -3.54
CA GLU A 49 20.23 -10.56 -4.78
C GLU A 49 19.69 -9.29 -5.46
N MET A 50 18.37 -9.03 -5.37
CA MET A 50 17.74 -7.84 -5.98
C MET A 50 17.64 -6.64 -5.03
N TYR A 51 17.43 -6.88 -3.73
CA TYR A 51 17.18 -5.84 -2.73
C TYR A 51 18.07 -6.02 -1.48
N GLY A 52 19.10 -6.86 -1.49
CA GLY A 52 20.07 -6.91 -0.41
C GLY A 52 21.11 -5.78 -0.50
N PRO A 53 21.81 -5.48 0.60
CA PRO A 53 22.95 -4.55 0.59
C PRO A 53 24.11 -5.04 -0.30
N ASP A 54 24.20 -6.35 -0.55
CA ASP A 54 25.18 -6.99 -1.45
C ASP A 54 24.69 -7.14 -2.91
N GLY A 55 23.54 -6.53 -3.26
CA GLY A 55 23.02 -6.57 -4.62
C GLY A 55 23.93 -5.84 -5.64
N PRO A 56 23.86 -6.18 -6.94
CA PRO A 56 24.71 -5.57 -7.98
C PRO A 56 24.53 -4.05 -8.11
N TRP A 57 23.39 -3.52 -7.63
CA TRP A 57 23.10 -2.10 -7.51
C TRP A 57 23.51 -1.61 -6.12
N LYS A 58 24.77 -1.18 -6.00
CA LYS A 58 25.35 -0.65 -4.76
C LYS A 58 24.48 0.45 -4.13
N TRP A 59 24.37 0.42 -2.81
CA TRP A 59 23.64 1.38 -1.97
C TRP A 59 23.91 2.85 -2.33
N ASP A 60 25.16 3.17 -2.70
CA ASP A 60 25.57 4.50 -3.18
C ASP A 60 24.82 5.02 -4.41
N LEU A 61 24.44 4.15 -5.35
CA LEU A 61 23.69 4.54 -6.56
C LEU A 61 22.21 4.78 -6.23
N ALA A 62 21.61 3.95 -5.37
CA ALA A 62 20.24 4.13 -4.90
C ALA A 62 20.11 5.43 -4.08
N GLN A 63 21.10 5.74 -3.22
CA GLN A 63 21.12 6.95 -2.40
C GLN A 63 21.22 8.22 -3.25
N ARG A 64 22.07 8.22 -4.30
CA ARG A 64 22.15 9.35 -5.24
C ARG A 64 20.85 9.54 -6.02
N LEU A 65 20.20 8.45 -6.44
CA LEU A 65 18.97 8.53 -7.22
C LEU A 65 17.76 9.04 -6.41
N VAL A 66 17.67 8.67 -5.14
CA VAL A 66 16.59 9.16 -4.27
C VAL A 66 16.86 10.56 -3.76
N ALA A 67 18.13 10.94 -3.60
CA ALA A 67 18.49 12.33 -3.36
C ALA A 67 18.06 13.23 -4.54
N ASP A 68 18.20 12.76 -5.78
CA ASP A 68 17.75 13.50 -6.99
C ASP A 68 16.23 13.44 -7.21
N ASN A 69 15.55 12.32 -6.92
CA ASN A 69 14.11 12.16 -7.18
C ASN A 69 13.18 12.58 -6.03
N HIS A 70 13.71 12.94 -4.85
CA HIS A 70 12.91 13.19 -3.63
C HIS A 70 11.92 12.05 -3.28
N ALA A 71 12.24 10.81 -3.67
CA ALA A 71 11.34 9.66 -3.50
C ALA A 71 11.32 9.17 -2.04
N PHE A 72 10.13 9.02 -1.46
CA PHE A 72 9.99 8.59 -0.06
C PHE A 72 10.22 7.07 0.07
N THR A 73 11.33 6.66 0.71
CA THR A 73 11.55 5.25 1.07
C THR A 73 12.15 5.11 2.47
N ILE A 74 11.49 4.34 3.33
CA ILE A 74 11.98 4.03 4.70
C ILE A 74 13.17 3.05 4.63
N LEU A 75 13.31 2.37 3.50
CA LEU A 75 14.34 1.38 3.22
C LEU A 75 15.75 2.00 3.14
N MET A 76 15.87 3.32 2.98
CA MET A 76 17.15 4.05 3.04
C MET A 76 17.44 4.70 4.39
N TRP A 77 16.58 4.53 5.40
CA TRP A 77 16.88 5.03 6.74
C TRP A 77 17.99 4.23 7.42
N SER A 78 18.26 3.00 6.99
CA SER A 78 19.34 2.17 7.51
C SER A 78 19.80 1.15 6.49
N ASP A 79 21.12 0.99 6.33
CA ASP A 79 21.77 -0.03 5.49
C ASP A 79 21.85 -1.41 6.19
N SER A 80 21.21 -1.56 7.35
CA SER A 80 21.21 -2.83 8.07
C SER A 80 20.34 -3.87 7.35
N GLN A 81 20.91 -5.05 7.10
CA GLN A 81 20.18 -6.22 6.59
C GLN A 81 18.98 -6.58 7.48
N VAL A 82 19.10 -6.39 8.81
CA VAL A 82 18.01 -6.62 9.77
C VAL A 82 16.87 -5.62 9.56
N TRP A 83 17.17 -4.38 9.20
CA TRP A 83 16.17 -3.36 8.88
C TRP A 83 15.41 -3.73 7.61
N PHE A 84 16.13 -4.14 6.56
CA PHE A 84 15.53 -4.61 5.32
C PHE A 84 14.58 -5.79 5.56
N GLU A 85 15.02 -6.82 6.27
CA GLU A 85 14.19 -7.99 6.57
C GLU A 85 12.96 -7.63 7.40
N THR A 86 13.10 -6.68 8.34
CA THR A 86 11.98 -6.19 9.16
C THR A 86 10.94 -5.45 8.30
N VAL A 87 11.38 -4.51 7.46
CA VAL A 87 10.48 -3.74 6.56
C VAL A 87 9.80 -4.67 5.56
N TYR A 88 10.54 -5.64 5.02
CA TYR A 88 10.01 -6.63 4.08
C TYR A 88 8.96 -7.53 4.76
N ALA A 89 9.26 -8.07 5.94
CA ALA A 89 8.31 -8.86 6.72
C ALA A 89 7.06 -8.05 7.06
N LEU A 90 7.22 -6.77 7.42
CA LEU A 90 6.12 -5.87 7.70
C LEU A 90 5.28 -5.60 6.44
N ALA A 91 5.89 -5.46 5.27
CA ALA A 91 5.19 -5.33 4.00
C ALA A 91 4.33 -6.59 3.69
N VAL A 92 4.90 -7.78 3.84
CA VAL A 92 4.18 -9.07 3.68
C VAL A 92 3.01 -9.17 4.65
N LEU A 93 3.25 -8.91 5.94
CA LEU A 93 2.23 -8.96 6.98
C LEU A 93 1.11 -7.95 6.73
N SER A 94 1.47 -6.71 6.38
CA SER A 94 0.47 -5.67 6.08
C SER A 94 -0.40 -6.03 4.86
N ALA A 95 0.18 -6.62 3.81
CA ALA A 95 -0.57 -7.11 2.65
C ALA A 95 -1.54 -8.24 3.02
N LEU A 96 -1.08 -9.23 3.80
CA LEU A 96 -1.94 -10.31 4.28
C LEU A 96 -3.09 -9.80 5.16
N LEU A 97 -2.79 -8.90 6.09
CA LEU A 97 -3.78 -8.33 7.00
C LEU A 97 -4.78 -7.41 6.27
N LEU A 98 -4.33 -6.66 5.27
CA LEU A 98 -5.19 -5.86 4.40
C LEU A 98 -6.11 -6.74 3.52
N LEU A 99 -5.58 -7.85 2.99
CA LEU A 99 -6.33 -8.84 2.22
C LEU A 99 -7.50 -9.39 3.04
N VAL A 100 -7.20 -9.88 4.25
CA VAL A 100 -8.19 -10.40 5.21
C VAL A 100 -9.11 -9.29 5.75
N GLY A 101 -8.67 -8.02 5.65
CA GLY A 101 -9.44 -6.86 6.06
C GLY A 101 -9.48 -6.67 7.57
N TRP A 102 -8.33 -6.84 8.24
CA TRP A 102 -8.16 -6.55 9.66
C TRP A 102 -7.57 -5.16 9.87
N ARG A 103 -8.19 -4.30 10.68
CA ARG A 103 -7.81 -2.89 10.88
C ARG A 103 -7.47 -2.20 9.55
N THR A 104 -8.38 -2.32 8.58
CA THR A 104 -8.25 -1.89 7.19
C THR A 104 -7.67 -0.48 7.01
N ARG A 105 -8.04 0.49 7.85
CA ARG A 105 -7.46 1.85 7.81
C ARG A 105 -5.98 1.90 8.16
N THR A 106 -5.55 1.16 9.19
CA THR A 106 -4.15 1.13 9.60
C THR A 106 -3.34 0.28 8.62
N MET A 107 -3.88 -0.86 8.20
CA MET A 107 -3.19 -1.76 7.28
C MET A 107 -3.05 -1.19 5.88
N SER A 108 -3.98 -0.38 5.38
CA SER A 108 -3.82 0.30 4.09
C SER A 108 -2.65 1.28 4.10
N VAL A 109 -2.43 2.00 5.21
CA VAL A 109 -1.27 2.89 5.37
C VAL A 109 0.03 2.08 5.42
N LEU A 110 0.08 1.01 6.20
CA LEU A 110 1.28 0.16 6.28
C LEU A 110 1.59 -0.50 4.92
N PHE A 111 0.55 -0.94 4.20
CA PHE A 111 0.68 -1.48 2.85
C PHE A 111 1.24 -0.44 1.89
N MET A 112 0.68 0.78 1.90
CA MET A 112 1.19 1.90 1.09
C MET A 112 2.66 2.18 1.38
N VAL A 113 3.05 2.23 2.66
CA VAL A 113 4.45 2.45 3.06
C VAL A 113 5.36 1.31 2.56
N GLY A 114 4.92 0.06 2.65
CA GLY A 114 5.67 -1.09 2.15
C GLY A 114 5.85 -1.07 0.64
N VAL A 115 4.77 -0.78 -0.11
CA VAL A 115 4.78 -0.64 -1.57
C VAL A 115 5.72 0.49 -2.00
N LEU A 116 5.55 1.69 -1.42
CA LEU A 116 6.39 2.85 -1.70
C LEU A 116 7.86 2.54 -1.42
N SER A 117 8.15 1.90 -0.29
CA SER A 117 9.53 1.64 0.12
C SER A 117 10.25 0.68 -0.83
N LEU A 118 9.57 -0.36 -1.29
CA LEU A 118 10.12 -1.36 -2.22
C LEU A 118 10.20 -0.83 -3.66
N GLN A 119 9.14 -0.20 -4.16
CA GLN A 119 9.13 0.32 -5.54
C GLN A 119 10.07 1.51 -5.72
N ASN A 120 10.18 2.41 -4.74
CA ASN A 120 11.13 3.53 -4.83
C ASN A 120 12.59 3.08 -4.73
N ARG A 121 12.86 1.85 -4.29
CA ARG A 121 14.20 1.28 -4.31
C ARG A 121 14.60 0.75 -5.69
N SER A 122 13.64 0.27 -6.48
CA SER A 122 13.87 -0.34 -7.79
C SER A 122 13.17 0.43 -8.92
N ILE A 123 13.30 1.77 -8.92
CA ILE A 123 12.67 2.66 -9.92
C ILE A 123 12.98 2.25 -11.37
N PHE A 124 14.16 1.66 -11.63
CA PHE A 124 14.56 1.20 -12.97
C PHE A 124 14.07 -0.21 -13.35
N MET A 125 13.52 -0.96 -12.40
CA MET A 125 13.01 -2.32 -12.60
C MET A 125 11.48 -2.39 -12.52
N GLY A 126 10.81 -1.25 -12.40
CA GLY A 126 9.35 -1.18 -12.37
C GLY A 126 8.73 -1.20 -13.77
N ASP A 127 7.66 -1.97 -13.95
CA ASP A 127 6.85 -1.96 -15.17
C ASP A 127 5.57 -1.10 -15.01
N GLY A 128 4.75 -1.02 -16.07
CA GLY A 128 3.49 -0.26 -16.01
C GLY A 128 2.52 -0.74 -14.94
N GLY A 129 2.53 -2.03 -14.61
CA GLY A 129 1.75 -2.66 -13.55
C GLY A 129 2.20 -2.24 -12.16
N ASP A 130 3.50 -2.06 -11.92
CA ASP A 130 4.01 -1.57 -10.64
C ASP A 130 3.50 -0.17 -10.32
N ASN A 131 3.47 0.71 -11.33
CA ASN A 131 2.90 2.06 -11.20
C ASN A 131 1.41 2.03 -10.85
N VAL A 132 0.64 1.09 -11.40
CA VAL A 132 -0.77 0.92 -11.03
C VAL A 132 -0.87 0.51 -9.55
N ILE A 133 -0.06 -0.46 -9.09
CA ILE A 133 -0.05 -0.86 -7.68
C ILE A 133 0.34 0.32 -6.78
N HIS A 134 1.29 1.15 -7.19
CA HIS A 134 1.70 2.35 -6.49
C HIS A 134 0.54 3.30 -6.24
N LEU A 135 -0.18 3.67 -7.32
CA LEU A 135 -1.31 4.58 -7.26
C LEU A 135 -2.46 3.97 -6.45
N MET A 136 -2.72 2.69 -6.65
CA MET A 136 -3.80 1.99 -5.93
C MET A 136 -3.50 1.85 -4.44
N ALA A 137 -2.23 1.68 -4.05
CA ALA A 137 -1.85 1.64 -2.64
C ALA A 137 -2.19 2.97 -1.94
N ILE A 138 -1.95 4.11 -2.61
CA ILE A 138 -2.35 5.43 -2.11
C ILE A 138 -3.87 5.57 -2.07
N TYR A 139 -4.58 5.20 -3.14
CA TYR A 139 -6.04 5.33 -3.17
C TYR A 139 -6.75 4.44 -2.14
N LEU A 140 -6.21 3.26 -1.83
CA LEU A 140 -6.77 2.37 -0.82
C LEU A 140 -6.72 2.96 0.59
N VAL A 141 -5.79 3.88 0.88
CA VAL A 141 -5.75 4.62 2.17
C VAL A 141 -6.97 5.51 2.33
N PHE A 142 -7.39 6.16 1.24
CA PHE A 142 -8.53 7.10 1.25
C PHE A 142 -9.87 6.41 0.96
N THR A 143 -9.86 5.15 0.52
CA THR A 143 -11.07 4.41 0.15
C THR A 143 -11.62 3.61 1.34
N ARG A 144 -12.94 3.66 1.56
CA ARG A 144 -13.65 2.87 2.59
C ARG A 144 -13.76 1.38 2.19
N CYS A 145 -12.64 0.70 1.99
CA CYS A 145 -12.58 -0.70 1.50
C CYS A 145 -12.84 -1.77 2.58
N GLY A 146 -13.08 -1.37 3.83
CA GLY A 146 -13.35 -2.28 4.96
C GLY A 146 -14.83 -2.55 5.25
N GLN A 147 -15.76 -2.05 4.45
CA GLN A 147 -17.21 -2.15 4.73
C GLN A 147 -17.81 -3.54 4.47
N VAL A 148 -17.24 -4.31 3.53
CA VAL A 148 -17.69 -5.67 3.20
C VAL A 148 -16.51 -6.60 3.01
N TRP A 149 -16.73 -7.90 3.23
CA TRP A 149 -15.74 -8.97 3.14
C TRP A 149 -14.45 -8.68 3.91
N SER A 150 -14.54 -8.00 5.04
CA SER A 150 -13.44 -7.70 5.95
C SER A 150 -13.74 -8.31 7.32
N LEU A 151 -12.71 -8.59 8.11
CA LEU A 151 -12.90 -8.93 9.52
C LEU A 151 -13.44 -7.74 10.33
N ASP A 152 -13.11 -6.52 9.93
CA ASP A 152 -13.64 -5.31 10.57
C ASP A 152 -15.18 -5.22 10.44
N ALA A 153 -15.74 -5.57 9.28
CA ALA A 153 -17.18 -5.57 9.04
C ALA A 153 -17.92 -6.66 9.81
N ARG A 154 -17.24 -7.75 10.20
CA ARG A 154 -17.82 -8.80 11.05
C ARG A 154 -17.82 -8.43 12.54
N ARG A 155 -17.08 -7.38 12.93
CA ARG A 155 -16.96 -6.93 14.33
C ARG A 155 -17.90 -5.76 14.66
N ALA A 156 -18.44 -5.08 13.65
CA ALA A 156 -19.38 -3.97 13.79
C ALA A 156 -20.83 -4.49 13.83
#